data_AF-A0A2G3PTT9-F1
#
_entry.id   AF-A0A2G3PTT9-F1
#
_cell.length_a   1.000
_cell.length_b   1.000
_cell.length_c   1.000
_cell.angle_alpha   90.00
_cell.angle_beta   90.00
_cell.angle_gamma   90.00
#
_symmetry.space_group_name_H-M   'P 1'
#
loop_
_entity.id
_entity.type
_entity.pdbx_description
1 polymer ?
#
loop_
_entity_poly.entity_id
_entity_poly.type
_entity_poly.pdbx_seq_one_letter_code
_entity_poly.pdbx_strand_id
1 'polypeptide(L)'
;MKKRNLIVVFLLNIVTLGFYGLYWIITSMEGLNQLIGKKIFDVEFTKKMLISTVGAYAATFIGIGFIIYQALGKPGVFGSSLLIGLFIFCMMMVLWIVGMVILHIKFAAGLQKIQQELWIKEKLSVMLAGLMVIMFGATVPYMQSYINSLIDHKKL
;
A
#
# COMPACT_ATOMS: atom_id res chain seq x y z
N MET A 1 12.31 4.89 16.25
CA MET A 1 11.95 3.78 15.32
C MET A 1 13.03 2.70 15.33
N LYS A 2 12.68 1.40 15.28
CA LYS A 2 13.64 0.28 15.18
C LYS A 2 13.78 -0.18 13.72
N LYS A 3 14.96 -0.68 13.34
CA LYS A 3 15.17 -1.33 12.03
C LYS A 3 14.26 -2.54 11.87
N ARG A 4 13.86 -2.83 10.64
CA ARG A 4 13.07 -4.01 10.29
C ARG A 4 13.87 -4.89 9.32
N ASN A 5 13.82 -6.20 9.50
CA ASN A 5 14.47 -7.15 8.60
C ASN A 5 13.73 -7.19 7.25
N LEU A 6 14.46 -7.07 6.14
CA LEU A 6 13.89 -7.00 4.79
C LEU A 6 13.18 -8.29 4.37
N ILE A 7 13.74 -9.45 4.73
CA ILE A 7 13.18 -10.76 4.41
C ILE A 7 11.87 -10.95 5.18
N VAL A 8 11.84 -10.61 6.47
CA VAL A 8 10.62 -10.70 7.28
C VAL A 8 9.52 -9.77 6.73
N VAL A 9 9.88 -8.54 6.36
CA VAL A 9 8.96 -7.58 5.75
C VAL A 9 8.37 -8.10 4.44
N PHE A 10 9.21 -8.69 3.59
CA PHE A 10 8.78 -9.29 2.33
C PHE A 10 7.87 -10.50 2.53
N LEU A 11 8.26 -11.44 3.40
CA LEU A 11 7.48 -12.64 3.71
C LEU A 11 6.12 -12.29 4.32
N LEU A 12 6.07 -11.38 5.29
CA LEU A 12 4.80 -10.93 5.87
C LEU A 12 3.91 -10.27 4.82
N ASN A 13 4.49 -9.50 3.90
CA ASN A 13 3.71 -8.90 2.82
C ASN A 13 3.08 -9.96 1.91
N ILE A 14 3.78 -11.04 1.61
CA ILE A 14 3.26 -12.16 0.80
C ILE A 14 2.21 -12.96 1.58
N VAL A 15 2.55 -13.41 2.80
CA VAL A 15 1.68 -14.27 3.62
C VAL A 15 0.35 -13.59 3.97
N THR A 16 0.37 -12.27 4.13
CA THR A 16 -0.84 -11.47 4.38
C THR A 16 -1.48 -10.92 3.11
N LEU A 17 -1.06 -11.36 1.92
CA LEU A 17 -1.60 -10.92 0.63
C LEU A 17 -1.62 -9.38 0.48
N GLY A 18 -0.59 -8.71 0.98
CA GLY A 18 -0.43 -7.25 0.90
C GLY A 18 -1.02 -6.44 2.06
N PHE A 19 -1.80 -7.05 2.97
CA PHE A 19 -2.35 -6.34 4.14
C PHE A 19 -1.25 -5.81 5.06
N TYR A 20 -0.16 -6.56 5.22
CA TYR A 20 1.00 -6.09 5.97
C TYR A 20 1.61 -4.82 5.38
N GLY A 21 1.62 -4.66 4.05
CA GLY A 21 2.09 -3.42 3.40
C GLY A 21 1.32 -2.18 3.86
N LEU A 22 0.01 -2.31 4.12
CA LEU A 22 -0.84 -1.23 4.64
C LEU A 22 -0.47 -0.86 6.07
N TYR A 23 -0.29 -1.86 6.93
CA TYR A 23 0.19 -1.64 8.30
C TYR A 23 1.60 -1.02 8.31
N TRP A 24 2.46 -1.54 7.44
CA TRP A 24 3.84 -1.13 7.31
C TRP A 24 3.96 0.35 6.93
N ILE A 25 3.17 0.84 5.96
CA ILE A 25 3.28 2.22 5.50
C ILE A 25 2.86 3.22 6.58
N ILE A 26 1.77 2.94 7.31
CA ILE A 26 1.29 3.79 8.41
C ILE A 26 2.36 3.90 9.50
N THR A 27 2.82 2.74 10.00
CA THR A 27 3.80 2.71 11.09
C THR A 27 5.17 3.25 10.68
N SER A 28 5.53 3.14 9.40
CA SER A 28 6.73 3.76 8.85
C SER A 28 6.62 5.29 8.79
N MET A 29 5.49 5.83 8.32
CA MET A 29 5.25 7.28 8.31
C MET A 29 5.29 7.88 9.73
N GLU A 30 4.61 7.25 10.69
CA GLU A 30 4.64 7.67 12.10
C GLU A 30 6.05 7.62 12.68
N GLY A 31 6.74 6.49 12.47
CA GLY A 31 8.10 6.29 12.96
C GLY A 31 9.10 7.28 12.37
N LEU A 32 8.96 7.64 11.09
CA LEU A 32 9.81 8.63 10.43
C LEU A 32 9.49 10.06 10.90
N ASN A 33 8.22 10.43 11.04
CA ASN A 33 7.85 11.73 11.60
C ASN A 33 8.43 11.92 13.01
N GLN A 34 8.34 10.89 13.86
CA GLN A 34 8.95 10.89 15.20
C GLN A 34 10.48 10.93 15.13
N LEU A 35 11.08 10.13 14.24
CA LEU A 35 12.53 10.08 14.09
C LEU A 35 13.10 11.43 13.67
N ILE A 36 12.47 12.12 12.71
CA ILE A 36 12.93 13.41 12.21
C ILE A 36 12.50 14.57 13.12
N GLY A 37 11.47 14.39 13.95
CA GLY A 37 10.91 15.45 14.80
C GLY A 37 10.09 16.48 13.99
N LYS A 38 9.64 16.11 12.78
CA LYS A 38 8.86 16.95 11.88
C LYS A 38 7.70 16.15 11.29
N LYS A 39 6.55 16.79 11.08
CA LYS A 39 5.39 16.17 10.41
C LYS A 39 5.55 16.27 8.89
N ILE A 40 6.29 15.32 8.30
CA ILE A 40 6.50 15.23 6.84
C ILE A 40 5.36 14.45 6.19
N PHE A 41 4.89 13.41 6.86
CA PHE A 41 3.80 12.56 6.39
C PHE A 41 2.49 12.87 7.11
N ASP A 42 1.40 13.04 6.36
CA ASP A 42 0.06 13.10 6.93
C ASP A 42 -0.51 11.68 7.13
N VAL A 43 -0.23 11.15 8.32
CA VAL A 43 -0.62 9.80 8.72
C VAL A 43 -2.15 9.68 8.83
N GLU A 44 -2.84 10.69 9.35
CA GLU A 44 -4.28 10.64 9.59
C GLU A 44 -5.07 10.64 8.27
N PHE A 45 -4.64 11.47 7.31
CA PHE A 45 -5.18 11.41 5.95
C PHE A 45 -4.94 10.02 5.33
N THR A 46 -3.73 9.48 5.47
CA THR A 46 -3.37 8.16 4.91
C THR A 46 -4.21 7.03 5.52
N LYS A 47 -4.41 7.04 6.85
CA LYS A 47 -5.27 6.07 7.55
C LYS A 47 -6.71 6.12 7.02
N LYS A 48 -7.30 7.31 6.91
CA LYS A 48 -8.66 7.49 6.37
C LYS A 48 -8.78 6.99 4.94
N MET A 49 -7.80 7.31 4.09
CA MET A 49 -7.74 6.82 2.72
C MET A 49 -7.72 5.29 2.69
N LEU A 50 -6.83 4.66 3.45
CA LEU A 50 -6.72 3.21 3.52
C LEU A 50 -7.99 2.52 4.02
N ILE A 51 -8.59 3.02 5.10
CA ILE A 51 -9.87 2.49 5.62
C ILE A 51 -10.96 2.58 4.56
N SER A 52 -11.08 3.73 3.87
CA SER A 52 -12.07 3.90 2.80
C SER A 52 -11.84 2.93 1.64
N THR A 53 -10.59 2.69 1.27
CA THR A 53 -10.20 1.77 0.21
C THR A 53 -10.48 0.31 0.57
N VAL A 54 -10.17 -0.11 1.81
CA VAL A 54 -10.49 -1.46 2.31
C VAL A 54 -12.01 -1.65 2.39
N GLY A 55 -12.75 -0.65 2.88
CA GLY A 55 -14.21 -0.68 2.95
C GLY A 55 -14.88 -0.81 1.57
N ALA A 56 -14.41 -0.03 0.58
CA ALA A 56 -14.89 -0.12 -0.79
C ALA A 56 -14.63 -1.52 -1.41
N TYR A 57 -13.44 -2.08 -1.16
CA TYR A 57 -13.09 -3.42 -1.61
C TYR A 57 -14.01 -4.47 -0.97
N ALA A 58 -14.19 -4.45 0.35
CA ALA A 58 -15.09 -5.36 1.05
C ALA A 58 -16.55 -5.28 0.54
N ALA A 59 -17.07 -4.07 0.30
CA ALA A 59 -18.40 -3.87 -0.27
C ALA A 59 -18.54 -4.51 -1.66
N THR A 60 -17.47 -4.50 -2.46
CA THR A 60 -17.46 -5.14 -3.79
C THR A 60 -17.57 -6.66 -3.67
N PHE A 61 -16.85 -7.30 -2.74
CA PHE A 61 -16.99 -8.75 -2.51
C PHE A 61 -18.38 -9.14 -2.02
N ILE A 62 -18.98 -8.34 -1.14
CA ILE A 62 -20.35 -8.57 -0.68
C ILE A 62 -21.32 -8.50 -1.87
N GLY A 63 -21.17 -7.49 -2.74
CA GLY A 63 -21.97 -7.35 -3.96
C GLY A 63 -21.84 -8.56 -4.90
N ILE A 64 -20.62 -9.03 -5.14
CA ILE A 64 -20.38 -10.23 -5.97
C ILE A 64 -20.97 -11.47 -5.32
N GLY A 65 -20.78 -11.66 -4.01
CA GLY A 65 -21.36 -12.79 -3.27
C GLY A 65 -22.88 -12.82 -3.37
N PHE A 66 -23.52 -11.65 -3.31
CA PHE A 66 -24.97 -11.53 -3.50
C PHE A 66 -25.42 -11.87 -4.93
N ILE A 67 -24.65 -11.46 -5.95
CA ILE A 67 -24.92 -11.83 -7.35
C ILE A 67 -24.82 -13.36 -7.51
N ILE A 68 -23.74 -13.97 -7.01
CA ILE A 68 -23.54 -15.42 -7.06
C ILE A 68 -24.69 -16.15 -6.34
N TYR A 69 -25.08 -15.70 -5.14
CA TYR A 69 -26.19 -16.29 -4.39
C TYR A 69 -27.50 -16.26 -5.16
N GLN A 70 -27.87 -15.12 -5.74
CA GLN A 70 -29.08 -15.03 -6.58
C GLN A 70 -29.00 -15.94 -7.81
N ALA A 71 -27.82 -16.03 -8.41
CA ALA A 71 -27.60 -16.78 -9.63
C ALA A 71 -27.67 -18.31 -9.40
N LEU A 72 -27.26 -18.80 -8.21
CA LEU A 72 -27.47 -20.19 -7.78
C LEU A 72 -28.96 -20.55 -7.61
N GLY A 73 -29.82 -19.58 -7.28
CA GLY A 73 -31.25 -19.79 -7.07
C GLY A 73 -32.12 -19.70 -8.34
N LYS A 74 -31.62 -19.12 -9.45
CA LYS A 74 -32.38 -18.91 -10.69
C LYS A 74 -31.51 -19.11 -11.94
N PRO A 75 -31.56 -20.27 -12.61
CA PRO A 75 -30.62 -20.65 -13.68
C PRO A 75 -30.64 -19.81 -14.97
N GLY A 76 -31.55 -18.83 -15.13
CA GLY A 76 -31.67 -17.98 -16.33
C GLY A 76 -31.14 -16.54 -16.20
N VAL A 77 -30.80 -16.06 -14.99
CA VAL A 77 -30.36 -14.67 -14.73
C VAL A 77 -28.83 -14.57 -14.61
N PHE A 78 -28.14 -15.71 -14.72
CA PHE A 78 -26.72 -15.88 -14.39
C PHE A 78 -25.78 -15.08 -15.29
N GLY A 79 -26.08 -14.95 -16.58
CA GLY A 79 -25.14 -14.40 -17.56
C GLY A 79 -24.86 -12.90 -17.41
N SER A 80 -25.89 -12.06 -17.55
CA SER A 80 -25.71 -10.60 -17.60
C SER A 80 -25.36 -9.99 -16.23
N SER A 81 -25.96 -10.50 -15.14
CA SER A 81 -25.70 -10.01 -13.78
C SER A 81 -24.27 -10.32 -13.31
N LEU A 82 -23.75 -11.50 -13.63
CA LEU A 82 -22.36 -11.87 -13.33
C LEU A 82 -21.37 -11.01 -14.12
N LEU A 83 -21.63 -10.77 -15.41
CA LEU A 83 -20.76 -9.93 -16.25
C LEU A 83 -20.68 -8.49 -15.73
N ILE A 84 -21.81 -7.91 -15.31
CA ILE A 84 -21.83 -6.58 -14.68
C ILE A 84 -21.05 -6.59 -13.36
N GLY A 85 -21.24 -7.61 -12.52
CA GLY A 85 -20.51 -7.76 -11.26
C GLY A 85 -18.99 -7.87 -11.47
N LEU A 86 -18.55 -8.68 -12.42
CA LEU A 86 -17.14 -8.82 -12.80
C LEU A 86 -16.56 -7.51 -13.36
N PHE A 87 -17.33 -6.78 -14.17
CA PHE A 87 -16.91 -5.49 -14.69
C PHE A 87 -16.68 -4.47 -13.56
N ILE A 88 -17.63 -4.36 -12.62
CA ILE A 88 -17.51 -3.49 -11.45
C ILE A 88 -16.31 -3.90 -10.59
N PHE A 89 -16.10 -5.20 -10.39
CA PHE A 89 -14.96 -5.73 -9.66
C PHE A 89 -13.62 -5.33 -10.30
N CYS A 90 -13.48 -5.55 -11.60
CA CYS A 90 -12.28 -5.16 -12.34
C CYS A 90 -12.02 -3.66 -12.26
N MET A 91 -13.06 -2.83 -12.39
CA MET A 91 -12.95 -1.37 -12.26
C MET A 91 -12.50 -0.96 -10.85
N MET A 92 -13.09 -1.55 -9.81
CA MET A 92 -12.70 -1.31 -8.41
C MET A 92 -11.27 -1.77 -8.12
N MET A 93 -10.83 -2.90 -8.69
CA MET A 93 -9.44 -3.37 -8.59
C MET A 93 -8.46 -2.38 -9.24
N VAL A 94 -8.77 -1.84 -10.41
CA VAL A 94 -7.92 -0.82 -11.06
C VAL A 94 -7.81 0.42 -10.18
N LEU A 95 -8.94 0.93 -9.66
CA LEU A 95 -8.94 2.08 -8.74
C LEU A 95 -8.11 1.80 -7.47
N TRP A 96 -8.20 0.58 -6.94
CA TRP A 96 -7.40 0.14 -5.79
C TRP A 96 -5.90 0.16 -6.10
N ILE A 97 -5.48 -0.44 -7.22
CA ILE A 97 -4.08 -0.47 -7.65
C ILE A 97 -3.56 0.96 -7.84
N VAL A 98 -4.32 1.81 -8.52
CA VAL A 98 -3.95 3.22 -8.74
C VAL A 98 -3.80 3.96 -7.41
N GLY A 99 -4.74 3.79 -6.49
CA GLY A 99 -4.67 4.39 -5.14
C GLY A 99 -3.42 3.93 -4.37
N MET A 100 -3.10 2.64 -4.46
CA MET A 100 -1.90 2.06 -3.84
C MET A 100 -0.61 2.60 -4.46
N VAL A 101 -0.54 2.72 -5.78
CA VAL A 101 0.62 3.31 -6.49
C VAL A 101 0.82 4.76 -6.06
N ILE A 102 -0.25 5.57 -6.06
CA ILE A 102 -0.19 6.98 -5.62
C ILE A 102 0.30 7.08 -4.19
N LEU A 103 -0.19 6.22 -3.29
CA LEU A 103 0.20 6.20 -1.90
C LEU A 103 1.70 5.92 -1.73
N HIS A 104 2.21 4.90 -2.41
CA HIS A 104 3.64 4.54 -2.34
C HIS A 104 4.52 5.61 -2.97
N ILE A 105 4.09 6.23 -4.07
CA ILE A 105 4.79 7.38 -4.67
C ILE A 105 4.87 8.55 -3.69
N LYS A 106 3.76 8.90 -3.02
CA LYS A 106 3.74 9.97 -2.01
C LYS A 106 4.70 9.65 -0.85
N PHE A 107 4.68 8.41 -0.37
CA PHE A 107 5.60 7.98 0.68
C PHE A 107 7.06 8.03 0.23
N ALA A 108 7.36 7.52 -0.96
CA ALA A 108 8.69 7.55 -1.57
C ALA A 108 9.21 8.98 -1.74
N ALA A 109 8.37 9.90 -2.22
CA ALA A 109 8.73 11.31 -2.37
C ALA A 109 9.05 11.96 -1.00
N GLY A 110 8.26 11.66 0.03
CA GLY A 110 8.56 12.11 1.39
C GLY A 110 9.87 11.54 1.94
N LEU A 111 10.16 10.25 1.67
CA LEU A 111 11.42 9.62 2.06
C LEU A 111 12.62 10.26 1.35
N GLN A 112 12.49 10.50 0.04
CA GLN A 112 13.53 11.15 -0.76
C GLN A 112 13.80 12.57 -0.25
N LYS A 113 12.76 13.32 0.14
CA LYS A 113 12.91 14.65 0.76
C LYS A 113 13.71 14.57 2.07
N ILE A 114 13.43 13.58 2.93
CA ILE A 114 14.20 13.36 4.16
C ILE A 114 15.68 13.07 3.83
N GLN A 115 15.94 12.21 2.84
CA GLN A 115 17.31 11.88 2.42
C GLN A 115 18.06 13.11 1.89
N GLN A 116 17.37 14.01 1.18
CA GLN A 116 17.93 15.28 0.72
C GLN A 116 18.25 16.22 1.88
N GLU A 117 17.35 16.36 2.87
CA GLU A 117 17.60 17.18 4.07
C GLU A 117 18.79 16.65 4.90
N LEU A 118 19.02 15.34 4.89
CA LEU A 118 20.11 14.68 5.62
C LEU A 118 21.38 14.46 4.78
N TRP A 119 21.47 15.00 3.56
CA TRP A 119 22.63 14.87 2.68
C TRP A 119 23.08 13.43 2.40
N ILE A 120 22.14 12.49 2.39
CA ILE A 120 22.43 11.07 2.10
C ILE A 120 22.69 10.91 0.60
N LYS A 121 23.85 10.34 0.25
CA LYS A 121 24.28 10.18 -1.15
C LYS A 121 23.35 9.27 -1.95
N GLU A 122 22.93 8.14 -1.37
CA GLU A 122 21.99 7.22 -2.02
C GLU A 122 20.56 7.70 -1.88
N LYS A 123 19.98 8.15 -3.00
CA LYS A 123 18.59 8.63 -3.06
C LYS A 123 17.67 7.52 -3.53
N LEU A 124 16.53 7.38 -2.86
CA LEU A 124 15.42 6.56 -3.33
C LEU A 124 14.93 7.08 -4.69
N SER A 125 14.76 6.19 -5.66
CA SER A 125 14.03 6.50 -6.88
C SER A 125 12.51 6.38 -6.64
N VAL A 126 11.80 7.50 -6.74
CA VAL A 126 10.34 7.59 -6.55
C VAL A 126 9.60 6.84 -7.66
N MET A 127 10.07 6.96 -8.90
CA MET A 127 9.50 6.24 -10.05
C MET A 127 9.64 4.72 -9.88
N LEU A 128 10.83 4.26 -9.46
CA LEU A 128 11.07 2.84 -9.21
C LEU A 128 10.19 2.32 -8.06
N ALA A 129 10.01 3.10 -7.00
CA ALA A 129 9.11 2.75 -5.91
C ALA A 129 7.65 2.54 -6.42
N GLY A 130 7.17 3.44 -7.28
CA GLY A 130 5.86 3.32 -7.91
C GLY A 130 5.73 2.07 -8.79
N LEU A 131 6.72 1.80 -9.65
CA LEU A 131 6.74 0.62 -10.52
C LEU A 131 6.75 -0.68 -9.72
N MET A 132 7.51 -0.73 -8.62
CA MET A 132 7.60 -1.92 -7.77
C MET A 132 6.28 -2.30 -7.09
N VAL A 133 5.27 -1.41 -7.06
CA VAL A 133 3.96 -1.71 -6.43
C VAL A 133 3.25 -2.76 -7.27
N ILE A 134 3.41 -2.65 -8.59
CA ILE A 134 2.84 -3.56 -9.59
C ILE A 134 3.50 -4.95 -9.47
N MET A 135 4.76 -5.01 -9.03
CA MET A 135 5.51 -6.25 -8.79
C MET A 135 5.15 -6.93 -7.47
N PHE A 136 3.86 -6.95 -7.12
CA PHE A 136 3.32 -7.73 -6.00
C PHE A 136 3.99 -7.43 -4.64
N GLY A 137 4.26 -6.14 -4.38
CA GLY A 137 4.72 -5.70 -3.08
C GLY A 137 6.24 -5.74 -2.84
N ALA A 138 7.04 -5.82 -3.90
CA ALA A 138 8.47 -5.56 -3.85
C ALA A 138 8.81 -4.12 -3.37
N THR A 139 7.86 -3.18 -3.47
CA THR A 139 8.06 -1.81 -2.99
C THR A 139 8.32 -1.73 -1.48
N VAL A 140 7.69 -2.59 -0.70
CA VAL A 140 7.80 -2.57 0.77
C VAL A 140 9.25 -2.87 1.22
N PRO A 141 9.88 -4.01 0.85
CA PRO A 141 11.28 -4.25 1.19
C PRO A 141 12.23 -3.24 0.53
N TYR A 142 11.94 -2.79 -0.70
CA TYR A 142 12.73 -1.76 -1.37
C TYR A 142 12.77 -0.46 -0.58
N MET A 143 11.62 0.10 -0.18
CA MET A 143 11.60 1.33 0.61
C MET A 143 12.10 1.10 2.04
N GLN A 144 11.92 -0.10 2.60
CA GLN A 144 12.42 -0.43 3.93
C GLN A 144 13.96 -0.41 4.00
N SER A 145 14.68 -0.76 2.93
CA SER A 145 16.15 -0.69 2.92
C SER A 145 16.64 0.75 3.14
N TYR A 146 16.00 1.71 2.47
CA TYR A 146 16.30 3.14 2.64
C TYR A 146 15.90 3.67 4.01
N ILE A 147 14.77 3.21 4.59
CA ILE A 147 14.41 3.53 5.98
C ILE A 147 15.48 3.00 6.94
N ASN A 148 16.00 1.79 6.73
CA ASN A 148 17.05 1.23 7.58
C ASN A 148 18.34 2.05 7.49
N SER A 149 18.72 2.49 6.28
CA SER A 149 19.87 3.39 6.07
C SER A 149 19.67 4.75 6.75
N LEU A 150 18.46 5.31 6.72
CA LEU A 150 18.12 6.53 7.46
C LEU A 150 18.25 6.37 8.98
N ILE A 151 17.83 5.22 9.51
CA ILE A 151 17.98 4.91 10.94
C ILE A 151 19.46 4.81 11.32
N ASP A 152 20.30 4.26 10.44
CA ASP A 152 21.75 4.23 10.63
C ASP A 152 22.35 5.61 10.64
N HIS A 153 21.94 6.49 9.73
CA HIS A 153 22.48 7.83 9.67
C HIS A 153 22.10 8.72 10.86
N LYS A 154 20.90 8.56 11.42
CA LYS A 154 20.45 9.38 12.55
C LYS A 154 20.89 8.85 13.92
N LYS A 155 21.37 7.61 13.97
CA LYS A 155 22.09 7.10 15.13
C LYS A 155 23.56 7.47 14.97
N LEU A 156 24.06 8.31 15.88
CA LEU A 156 25.47 8.30 16.26
C LEU A 156 25.90 6.85 16.53
#